data_AF-X1CNG4-F1
#
_entry.id   AF-X1CNG4-F1
#
_cell.length_a   1.000
_cell.length_b   1.000
_cell.length_c   1.000
_cell.angle_alpha   90.00
_cell.angle_beta   90.00
_cell.angle_gamma   90.00
#
_symmetry.space_group_name_H-M   'P 1'
#
loop_
_entity.id
_entity.type
_entity.pdbx_description
1 polymer ?
#
loop_
_entity_poly.entity_id
_entity_poly.type
_entity_poly.pdbx_seq_one_letter_code
_entity_poly.pdbx_strand_id
1 'polypeptide(L)'
;MAKLIKRSDIDSLLSFEGVKAEIEKIETIDIAKAFQDRAEILRIYAKKVGKGLEVQNRCAEIKIRAEKKAGELLKVIPREKSREYQKLHDVTFEPKPSLSELGITNIQSHRWLLINS
;
A
#
# COMPACT_ATOMS: atom_id res chain seq x y z
N MET A 1 -4.74 -5.10 -19.32
CA MET A 1 -3.59 -5.95 -19.69
C MET A 1 -2.88 -6.42 -18.42
N ALA A 2 -2.88 -7.73 -18.13
CA ALA A 2 -2.20 -8.27 -16.96
C ALA A 2 -0.68 -8.24 -17.18
N LYS A 3 0.03 -7.42 -16.41
CA LYS A 3 1.49 -7.33 -16.46
C LYS A 3 2.04 -8.68 -15.98
N LEU A 4 2.64 -9.45 -16.90
CA LEU A 4 3.26 -10.74 -16.61
C LEU A 4 4.35 -10.54 -15.55
N ILE A 5 4.14 -11.10 -14.36
CA ILE A 5 5.14 -11.18 -13.31
C ILE A 5 6.28 -12.06 -13.80
N LYS A 6 7.50 -11.53 -13.84
CA LYS A 6 8.68 -12.25 -14.29
C LYS A 6 9.25 -13.05 -13.12
N ARG A 7 9.93 -14.16 -13.40
CA ARG A 7 10.68 -14.92 -12.37
C ARG A 7 11.66 -14.02 -11.59
N SER A 8 12.23 -13.01 -12.23
CA SER A 8 13.10 -12.01 -11.60
C SER A 8 12.43 -11.22 -10.48
N ASP A 9 11.11 -11.01 -10.53
CA ASP A 9 10.39 -10.32 -9.44
C ASP A 9 10.38 -11.14 -8.15
N ILE A 10 10.49 -12.48 -8.23
CA ILE A 10 10.63 -13.36 -7.07
C ILE A 10 12.05 -13.30 -6.51
N ASP A 11 13.06 -13.24 -7.36
CA ASP A 11 14.45 -13.04 -6.92
C ASP A 11 14.62 -11.70 -6.21
N SER A 12 13.94 -10.64 -6.67
CA SER A 12 13.89 -9.37 -5.94
C SER A 12 13.21 -9.47 -4.56
N LEU A 13 12.28 -10.42 -4.36
CA LEU A 13 11.73 -10.73 -3.03
C LEU A 13 12.70 -11.48 -2.12
N LEU A 14 13.69 -12.18 -2.69
CA LEU A 14 14.77 -12.79 -1.90
C LEU A 14 15.67 -11.71 -1.29
N SER A 15 15.83 -10.54 -1.93
CA SER A 15 16.44 -9.32 -1.40
C SER A 15 15.55 -8.57 -0.40
N PHE A 16 14.88 -9.34 0.48
CA PHE A 16 13.89 -8.94 1.47
C PHE A 16 14.23 -7.67 2.27
N GLU A 17 15.52 -7.46 2.57
CA GLU A 17 16.00 -6.29 3.31
C GLU A 17 15.85 -4.98 2.52
N GLY A 18 16.11 -4.99 1.21
CA GLY A 18 15.95 -3.81 0.36
C GLY A 18 14.49 -3.37 0.28
N VAL A 19 13.58 -4.35 0.14
CA VAL A 19 12.13 -4.08 0.10
C VAL A 19 11.64 -3.49 1.42
N LYS A 20 12.17 -3.94 2.57
CA LYS A 20 11.83 -3.35 3.88
C LYS A 20 12.26 -1.90 3.97
N ALA A 21 13.52 -1.60 3.61
CA ALA A 21 14.05 -0.24 3.64
C ALA A 21 13.28 0.69 2.69
N GLU A 22 12.81 0.17 1.56
CA GLU A 22 11.98 0.92 0.61
C GLU A 22 10.59 1.22 1.18
N ILE A 23 9.96 0.26 1.87
CA ILE A 23 8.65 0.47 2.54
C ILE A 23 8.74 1.54 3.62
N GLU A 24 9.83 1.60 4.39
CA GLU A 24 10.01 2.61 5.43
C GLU A 24 10.10 4.04 4.87
N LYS A 25 10.64 4.18 3.66
CA LYS A 25 10.77 5.45 2.94
C LYS A 25 9.50 5.87 2.20
N ILE A 26 8.43 5.08 2.23
CA ILE A 26 7.18 5.45 1.59
C ILE A 26 6.54 6.63 2.33
N GLU A 27 6.35 7.74 1.63
CA GLU A 27 5.72 8.95 2.15
C GLU A 27 4.26 9.12 1.69
N THR A 28 3.84 8.36 0.68
CA THR A 28 2.51 8.49 0.05
C THR A 28 1.74 7.17 0.10
N ILE A 29 0.44 7.25 0.38
CA ILE A 29 -0.42 6.07 0.54
C ILE A 29 -0.58 5.30 -0.78
N ASP A 30 -0.57 5.99 -1.92
CA ASP A 30 -0.63 5.36 -3.25
C ASP A 30 0.48 4.32 -3.45
N ILE A 31 1.72 4.72 -3.12
CA ILE A 31 2.89 3.85 -3.22
C ILE A 31 2.74 2.67 -2.25
N ALA A 32 2.29 2.90 -1.01
CA ALA A 32 2.05 1.83 -0.04
C ALA A 32 1.04 0.79 -0.56
N LYS A 33 -0.03 1.25 -1.22
CA LYS A 33 -1.02 0.38 -1.87
C LYS A 33 -0.41 -0.40 -3.04
N ALA A 34 0.36 0.25 -3.90
CA ALA A 34 1.02 -0.43 -5.02
C ALA A 34 1.95 -1.56 -4.54
N PHE A 35 2.66 -1.35 -3.42
CA PHE A 35 3.46 -2.40 -2.77
C PHE A 35 2.60 -3.54 -2.23
N GLN A 36 1.47 -3.23 -1.60
CA GLN A 36 0.53 -4.23 -1.10
C GLN A 36 -0.01 -5.11 -2.23
N ASP A 37 -0.48 -4.48 -3.32
CA ASP A 37 -1.03 -5.18 -4.49
C ASP A 37 0.04 -6.07 -5.13
N ARG A 38 1.26 -5.54 -5.32
CA ARG A 38 2.38 -6.32 -5.86
C ARG A 38 2.73 -7.52 -4.97
N ALA A 39 2.78 -7.33 -3.65
CA ALA A 39 3.07 -8.39 -2.70
C ALA A 39 1.98 -9.49 -2.70
N GLU A 40 0.71 -9.12 -2.81
CA GLU A 40 -0.40 -10.08 -2.87
C GLU A 40 -0.36 -10.89 -4.17
N ILE A 41 -0.14 -10.24 -5.32
CA ILE A 41 -0.06 -10.96 -6.59
C ILE A 41 1.16 -11.91 -6.57
N LEU A 42 2.31 -11.46 -6.03
CA LEU A 42 3.49 -12.31 -5.88
C LEU A 42 3.24 -13.50 -4.95
N ARG A 43 2.50 -13.32 -3.85
CA ARG A 43 2.10 -14.40 -2.96
C ARG A 43 1.22 -15.43 -3.67
N ILE A 44 0.21 -14.98 -4.41
CA ILE A 44 -0.69 -15.85 -5.19
C ILE A 44 0.12 -16.63 -6.23
N TYR A 45 1.04 -15.95 -6.91
CA TYR A 45 1.91 -16.59 -7.89
C TYR A 45 2.86 -17.60 -7.26
N ALA A 46 3.51 -17.26 -6.14
CA ALA A 46 4.37 -18.18 -5.38
C ALA A 46 3.60 -19.43 -4.94
N LYS A 47 2.34 -19.27 -4.52
CA LYS A 47 1.44 -20.39 -4.21
C LYS A 47 1.14 -21.24 -5.45
N LYS A 48 0.86 -20.63 -6.59
CA LYS A 48 0.58 -21.33 -7.87
C LYS A 48 1.78 -22.11 -8.41
N VAL A 49 2.99 -21.56 -8.26
CA VAL A 49 4.24 -22.19 -8.74
C VAL A 49 4.79 -23.22 -7.74
N GLY A 50 4.14 -23.41 -6.58
CA GLY A 50 4.61 -24.34 -5.56
C GLY A 50 5.92 -23.91 -4.90
N LYS A 51 6.20 -22.60 -4.86
CA LYS A 51 7.34 -22.08 -4.09
C LYS A 51 7.08 -22.32 -2.60
N GLY A 52 8.14 -22.74 -1.89
CA GLY A 52 8.08 -23.14 -0.48
C GLY A 52 7.47 -22.08 0.43
N LEU A 53 7.02 -22.52 1.62
CA LEU A 53 6.33 -21.68 2.60
C LEU A 53 7.11 -20.41 2.95
N GLU A 54 8.45 -20.44 2.91
CA GLU A 54 9.30 -19.28 3.18
C GLU A 54 9.01 -18.09 2.25
N VAL A 55 8.87 -18.32 0.94
CA VAL A 55 8.59 -17.25 -0.03
C VAL A 55 7.19 -16.67 0.21
N GLN A 56 6.23 -17.52 0.55
CA GLN A 56 4.86 -17.10 0.86
C GLN A 56 4.82 -16.26 2.14
N ASN A 57 5.57 -16.67 3.17
CA ASN A 57 5.68 -15.95 4.44
C ASN A 57 6.38 -14.60 4.25
N ARG A 58 7.45 -14.52 3.45
CA ARG A 58 8.11 -13.25 3.11
C ARG A 58 7.16 -12.29 2.41
N CYS A 59 6.36 -12.76 1.44
CA CYS A 59 5.35 -11.93 0.78
C CYS A 59 4.28 -11.42 1.76
N ALA A 60 3.82 -12.29 2.68
CA ALA A 60 2.86 -11.91 3.70
C ALA A 60 3.45 -10.85 4.66
N GLU A 61 4.72 -10.98 5.03
CA GLU A 61 5.39 -10.01 5.91
C GLU A 61 5.55 -8.64 5.24
N ILE A 62 5.92 -8.61 3.95
CA ILE A 62 6.00 -7.38 3.14
C ILE A 62 4.64 -6.69 3.11
N LYS A 63 3.57 -7.44 2.84
CA LYS A 63 2.21 -6.92 2.83
C LYS A 63 1.85 -6.26 4.16
N ILE A 64 2.08 -6.95 5.28
CA ILE A 64 1.76 -6.43 6.62
C ILE A 64 2.53 -5.14 6.92
N ARG A 65 3.80 -5.04 6.52
CA ARG A 65 4.57 -3.81 6.70
C ARG A 65 4.04 -2.64 5.86
N ALA A 66 3.68 -2.90 4.61
CA ALA A 66 3.07 -1.88 3.75
C ALA A 66 1.73 -1.39 4.34
N GLU A 67 0.90 -2.31 4.85
CA GLU A 67 -0.36 -1.97 5.53
C GLU A 67 -0.12 -1.14 6.80
N LYS A 68 0.90 -1.50 7.59
CA LYS A 68 1.27 -0.75 8.80
C LYS A 68 1.70 0.68 8.45
N LYS A 69 2.56 0.85 7.43
CA LYS A 69 3.00 2.16 6.94
C LYS A 69 1.84 2.98 6.38
N ALA A 70 0.95 2.36 5.61
CA ALA A 70 -0.26 3.01 5.13
C ALA A 70 -1.15 3.50 6.28
N GLY A 71 -1.27 2.71 7.35
CA GLY A 71 -1.96 3.11 8.58
C GLY A 71 -1.32 4.30 9.29
N GLU A 72 0.02 4.37 9.36
CA GLU A 72 0.75 5.52 9.91
C GLU A 72 0.48 6.78 9.09
N LEU A 73 0.61 6.69 7.76
CA LEU A 73 0.33 7.81 6.85
C LEU A 73 -1.13 8.28 6.98
N LEU A 74 -2.09 7.35 7.12
CA LEU A 74 -3.50 7.68 7.35
C LEU A 74 -3.77 8.36 8.71
N LYS A 75 -2.96 8.10 9.75
CA LYS A 75 -3.08 8.78 11.05
C LYS A 75 -2.59 10.23 10.97
N VAL A 76 -1.56 10.48 10.15
CA VAL A 76 -0.94 11.81 9.97
C VAL A 76 -1.78 12.68 9.03
N ILE A 77 -2.47 12.10 8.05
CA ILE A 77 -3.38 12.86 7.19
C ILE A 77 -4.61 13.26 8.03
N PRO A 78 -4.86 14.57 8.24
CA PRO A 78 -6.09 14.99 8.86
C PRO A 78 -7.24 14.51 7.99
N ARG A 79 -8.06 13.61 8.53
CA ARG A 79 -9.34 13.25 7.91
C ARG A 79 -10.07 14.56 7.69
N GLU A 80 -10.36 14.88 6.43
CA GLU A 80 -11.17 16.03 6.05
C GLU A 80 -12.52 15.85 6.75
N LYS A 81 -12.65 16.42 7.96
CA LYS A 81 -13.94 16.58 8.63
C LYS A 81 -14.75 17.37 7.63
N SER A 82 -15.82 16.74 7.14
CA SER A 82 -16.95 17.31 6.41
C SER A 82 -16.68 18.70 5.87
N ARG A 83 -16.47 18.83 4.55
CA ARG A 83 -16.49 20.12 3.86
C ARG A 83 -17.74 20.90 4.29
N GLU A 84 -17.61 21.75 5.30
CA GLU A 84 -18.22 23.06 5.23
C GLU A 84 -17.62 23.65 3.97
N TYR A 85 -18.45 23.72 2.93
CA TYR A 85 -18.18 24.41 1.68
C TYR A 85 -17.91 25.89 2.00
N GLN A 86 -16.74 26.20 2.55
CA GLN A 86 -16.26 27.57 2.57
C GLN A 86 -15.84 27.87 1.14
N LYS A 87 -16.78 28.46 0.41
CA LYS A 87 -16.53 29.16 -0.85
C LYS A 87 -15.52 30.27 -0.58
N LEU A 88 -14.23 29.93 -0.54
CA LEU A 88 -13.18 30.93 -0.63
C LEU A 88 -12.85 31.05 -2.11
N HIS A 89 -13.31 32.17 -2.66
CA HIS A 89 -12.86 32.72 -3.92
C HIS A 89 -11.32 32.78 -3.92
N ASP A 90 -10.73 32.47 -5.07
CA ASP A 90 -9.36 32.88 -5.40
C ASP A 90 -8.23 32.25 -4.58
N VAL A 91 -8.04 30.94 -4.74
CA VAL A 91 -6.71 30.33 -4.76
C VAL A 91 -6.80 29.00 -5.51
N THR A 92 -5.87 28.76 -6.42
CA THR A 92 -5.66 27.46 -7.09
C THR A 92 -5.24 26.43 -6.05
N PHE A 93 -6.20 25.96 -5.25
CA PHE A 93 -5.97 24.90 -4.28
C PHE A 93 -6.06 23.60 -5.07
N GLU A 94 -4.90 23.01 -5.40
CA GLU A 94 -4.89 21.64 -5.92
C GLU A 94 -5.52 20.74 -4.85
N PRO A 95 -6.72 20.18 -5.10
CA PRO A 95 -7.38 19.34 -4.11
C PRO A 95 -6.50 18.13 -3.87
N LYS A 96 -6.09 17.90 -2.61
CA LYS A 96 -5.43 16.64 -2.25
C LYS A 96 -6.37 15.48 -2.64
N PRO A 97 -5.87 14.46 -3.35
CA PRO A 97 -6.71 13.38 -3.84
C PRO A 97 -7.40 12.68 -2.68
N SER A 98 -8.72 12.54 -2.81
CA SER A 98 -9.54 11.77 -1.90
C SER A 98 -9.10 10.29 -1.90
N LEU A 99 -9.36 9.58 -0.80
CA LEU A 99 -9.03 8.14 -0.69
C LEU A 99 -9.66 7.33 -1.85
N SER A 100 -10.83 7.75 -2.32
CA SER A 100 -11.51 7.15 -3.47
C SER A 100 -10.79 7.39 -4.79
N GLU A 101 -10.17 8.56 -5.00
CA GLU A 101 -9.35 8.87 -6.19
C GLU A 101 -8.03 8.07 -6.19
N LEU A 102 -7.51 7.71 -5.01
CA LEU A 102 -6.38 6.79 -4.86
C LEU A 102 -6.80 5.29 -5.01
N GLY A 103 -8.08 5.06 -5.29
CA GLY A 103 -8.70 3.74 -5.39
C GLY A 103 -8.67 2.94 -4.08
N ILE A 104 -8.55 3.61 -2.93
CA ILE A 104 -8.54 2.98 -1.61
C ILE A 104 -9.98 2.93 -1.11
N THR A 105 -10.47 1.74 -0.81
CA THR A 105 -11.81 1.59 -0.22
C THR A 105 -11.81 2.00 1.26
N ASN A 106 -12.96 2.45 1.76
CA ASN A 106 -13.12 2.79 3.18
C ASN A 106 -12.78 1.59 4.09
N ILE A 107 -13.20 0.38 3.68
CA ILE A 107 -12.90 -0.88 4.36
C ILE A 107 -11.39 -1.14 4.45
N GLN A 108 -10.64 -0.93 3.36
CA GLN A 108 -9.18 -1.06 3.37
C GLN A 108 -8.53 -0.07 4.35
N SER A 109 -8.95 1.19 4.29
CA SER A 109 -8.41 2.23 5.18
C SER A 109 -8.69 1.93 6.66
N HIS A 110 -9.88 1.40 6.98
CA HIS A 110 -10.25 1.00 8.33
C HIS A 110 -9.39 -0.16 8.83
N ARG A 111 -9.15 -1.17 7.97
CA ARG A 111 -8.30 -2.31 8.31
C ARG A 111 -6.86 -1.90 8.61
N TRP A 112 -6.28 -1.01 7.80
CA TRP A 112 -4.91 -0.53 8.03
C TRP A 112 -4.76 0.22 9.35
N LEU A 113 -5.79 0.96 9.76
CA LEU A 113 -5.82 1.62 11.07
C LEU A 113 -5.87 0.62 12.23
N LEU A 114 -6.64 -0.48 12.10
CA LEU A 114 -6.73 -1.53 13.12
C LEU A 114 -5.43 -2.34 13.26
N ILE A 115 -4.68 -2.53 12.17
CA ILE A 115 -3.37 -3.20 12.22
C ILE A 115 -2.33 -2.34 12.97
N ASN A 116 -2.55 -1.03 13.03
CA ASN A 116 -1.68 -0.06 13.67
C ASN A 116 -2.20 0.39 15.06
N SER A 117 -3.33 -0.14 15.55
CA SER A 117 -3.91 0.21 16.86
C SER A 117 -3.44 -0.71 17.97
#